data_AF-A0A7R9X8R1-F1
#
_entry.id   AF-A0A7R9X8R1-F1
#
_cell.length_a   1.000
_cell.length_b   1.000
_cell.length_c   1.000
_cell.angle_alpha   90.00
_cell.angle_beta   90.00
_cell.angle_gamma   90.00
#
_symmetry.space_group_name_H-M   'P 1'
#
loop_
_entity.id
_entity.type
_entity.pdbx_description
1 polymer ?
#
loop_
_entity_poly.entity_id
_entity_poly.type
_entity_poly.pdbx_seq_one_letter_code
_entity_poly.pdbx_strand_id
1 'polypeptide(L)'
;DDVHERVETIESEGELIRDLYELLENYKVPRPPEDVALFASMWPALNQLRTKTDERLEQRDKLVIQFQDMMNQDKRNLLIKIKTVEDKAKNPKLLSNDTTSEEALEYLLEVQNEMDGYVSQYQALRDFQKAIKIPMFSLDDIEGVMQDIKYKTLLWNSMQQWSNNMIEWRSAEFQQIDPEAINQTTLKFFKSCQQLEKALPSNEVIKNLKDMVSEMKDKMPTIIDLRNPSLKKRHWDMIDDILGYKTKPGEVITLEFLESIKTFEKSEKLQEISGMASSEASLEAMLKKVDDAWRNLDLAVLLYKGQKEVYILGGLDEILVQWEESNITITTVLSSRHVGPVKPKAEDWAEKLALFAKVMEEWQTCQRSWMYLETVFNAPDIQRQLPQESKLFTQVDKSFKDIMRRTNKMPLAIRAGTIPGLLEVLTTNNKLLDEVMKCVESYLESKRVIFPRFYFLSNEELLEILAQTRNPHAVQPHLMKCFDAIARLQFGEVDGAL
;
A
#
# COMPACT_ATOMS: atom_id res chain seq x y z
N ASP A 1 -63.65 24.50 -3.44
CA ASP A 1 -63.41 25.48 -2.37
C ASP A 1 -64.10 24.92 -1.13
N ASP A 2 -63.33 24.32 -0.22
CA ASP A 2 -63.85 23.53 0.91
C ASP A 2 -64.89 24.27 1.77
N VAL A 3 -64.85 25.60 1.77
CA VAL A 3 -65.81 26.44 2.49
C VAL A 3 -67.16 26.52 1.77
N HIS A 4 -67.19 26.56 0.44
CA HIS A 4 -68.43 26.62 -0.34
C HIS A 4 -69.18 25.29 -0.26
N GLU A 5 -68.47 24.18 -0.43
CA GLU A 5 -69.02 22.81 -0.28
C GLU A 5 -69.59 22.58 1.14
N ARG A 6 -68.93 23.13 2.16
CA ARG A 6 -69.41 23.07 3.54
C ARG A 6 -70.66 23.92 3.77
N VAL A 7 -70.79 25.07 3.11
CA VAL A 7 -72.01 25.89 3.15
C VAL A 7 -73.16 25.16 2.45
N GLU A 8 -72.93 24.56 1.28
CA GLU A 8 -73.93 23.75 0.57
C GLU A 8 -74.42 22.57 1.42
N THR A 9 -73.50 21.91 2.15
CA THR A 9 -73.86 20.83 3.08
C THR A 9 -74.77 21.32 4.20
N ILE A 10 -74.43 22.45 4.83
CA ILE A 10 -75.22 23.05 5.91
C ILE A 10 -76.59 23.53 5.39
N GLU A 11 -76.66 24.06 4.16
CA GLU A 11 -77.93 24.44 3.53
C GLU A 11 -78.83 23.21 3.31
N SER A 12 -78.27 22.09 2.85
CA SER A 12 -79.01 20.83 2.67
C SER A 12 -79.58 20.29 3.98
N GLU A 13 -78.79 20.34 5.08
CA GLU A 13 -79.29 20.01 6.42
C GLU A 13 -80.39 20.97 6.88
N GLY A 14 -80.26 22.26 6.57
CA GLY A 14 -81.27 23.27 6.85
C GLY A 14 -82.57 23.07 6.08
N GLU A 15 -82.53 22.60 4.83
CA GLU A 15 -83.72 22.22 4.06
C GLU A 15 -84.45 21.05 4.70
N LEU A 16 -83.71 20.03 5.16
CA LEU A 16 -84.30 18.90 5.87
C LEU A 16 -85.02 19.35 7.16
N ILE A 17 -84.45 20.31 7.90
CA ILE A 17 -85.11 20.90 9.08
C ILE A 17 -86.38 21.66 8.67
N ARG A 18 -86.35 22.42 7.56
CA ARG A 18 -87.54 23.11 7.03
C ARG A 18 -88.66 22.13 6.73
N ASP A 19 -88.36 21.05 6.01
CA ASP A 19 -89.35 20.03 5.64
C ASP A 19 -89.95 19.36 6.88
N LEU A 20 -89.14 19.10 7.92
CA LEU A 20 -89.61 18.57 9.20
C LEU A 20 -90.54 19.56 9.94
N TYR A 21 -90.23 20.85 9.95
CA TYR A 21 -91.06 21.87 10.58
C TYR A 21 -92.38 22.11 9.83
N GLU A 22 -92.38 22.02 8.49
CA GLU A 22 -93.59 22.01 7.66
C GLU A 22 -94.46 20.79 7.96
N LEU A 23 -93.84 19.61 8.12
CA LEU A 23 -94.54 18.39 8.53
C LEU A 23 -95.20 18.56 9.91
N LEU A 24 -94.47 19.08 10.90
CA LEU A 24 -95.00 19.35 12.24
C LEU A 24 -96.19 20.32 12.21
N GLU A 25 -96.16 21.31 11.32
CA GLU A 25 -97.26 22.25 11.09
C GLU A 25 -98.50 21.57 10.50
N ASN A 26 -98.31 20.74 9.48
CA ASN A 26 -99.38 19.99 8.81
C ASN A 26 -100.11 19.05 9.77
N TYR A 27 -99.39 18.38 10.68
CA TYR A 27 -99.96 17.49 11.69
C TYR A 27 -100.40 18.22 12.98
N LYS A 28 -100.31 19.55 13.03
CA LYS A 28 -100.67 20.39 14.19
C LYS A 28 -100.00 19.96 15.50
N VAL A 29 -98.75 19.50 15.41
CA VAL A 29 -97.98 19.10 16.59
C VAL A 29 -97.60 20.37 17.38
N PRO A 30 -97.86 20.44 18.70
CA PRO A 30 -97.49 21.61 19.50
C PRO A 30 -95.97 21.76 19.55
N ARG A 31 -95.50 22.97 19.22
CA ARG A 31 -94.07 23.33 19.15
C ARG A 31 -93.75 24.34 20.26
N PRO A 32 -92.63 24.19 21.00
CA PRO A 32 -92.18 25.19 21.94
C PRO A 32 -92.00 26.56 21.25
N PRO A 33 -92.44 27.68 21.85
CA PRO A 33 -92.29 29.01 21.25
C PRO A 33 -90.83 29.38 20.95
N GLU A 34 -89.89 28.88 21.77
CA GLU A 34 -88.44 29.08 21.61
C GLU A 34 -87.92 28.43 20.33
N ASP A 35 -88.33 27.19 20.05
CA ASP A 35 -87.95 26.43 18.85
C ASP A 35 -88.49 27.06 17.57
N VAL A 36 -89.73 27.58 17.61
CA VAL A 36 -90.34 28.30 16.49
C VAL A 36 -89.58 29.60 16.19
N ALA A 37 -89.15 30.32 17.22
CA ALA A 37 -88.34 31.53 17.04
C ALA A 37 -86.94 31.20 16.49
N LEU A 38 -86.29 30.13 16.97
CA LEU A 38 -85.00 29.65 16.46
C LEU A 38 -85.11 29.24 14.99
N PHE A 39 -86.12 28.44 14.63
CA PHE A 39 -86.39 28.02 13.26
C PHE A 39 -86.65 29.22 12.33
N ALA A 40 -87.46 30.19 12.76
CA ALA A 40 -87.72 31.41 12.00
C ALA A 40 -86.44 32.23 11.74
N SER A 41 -85.45 32.17 12.64
CA SER A 41 -84.16 32.85 12.49
C SER A 41 -83.09 32.04 11.73
N MET A 42 -83.29 30.73 11.55
CA MET A 42 -82.32 29.82 10.92
C MET A 42 -82.07 30.17 9.46
N TRP A 43 -83.12 30.31 8.64
CA TRP A 43 -82.98 30.60 7.21
C TRP A 43 -82.34 31.99 6.95
N PRO A 44 -82.73 33.06 7.67
CA PRO A 44 -82.00 34.33 7.64
C PRO A 44 -80.50 34.19 7.98
N ALA A 45 -80.15 33.38 8.99
CA ALA A 45 -78.75 33.15 9.37
C ALA A 45 -77.96 32.37 8.31
N LEU A 46 -78.57 31.35 7.68
CA LEU A 46 -77.96 30.60 6.58
C LEU A 46 -77.77 31.45 5.33
N ASN A 47 -78.76 32.24 4.94
CA ASN A 47 -78.63 33.20 3.85
C ASN A 47 -77.52 34.23 4.15
N GLN A 48 -77.39 34.68 5.39
CA GLN A 48 -76.31 35.59 5.79
C GLN A 48 -74.94 34.89 5.71
N LEU A 49 -74.83 33.63 6.11
CA LEU A 49 -73.61 32.84 6.00
C LEU A 49 -73.19 32.66 4.54
N ARG A 50 -74.13 32.30 3.66
CA ARG A 50 -73.89 32.19 2.21
C ARG A 50 -73.47 33.51 1.61
N THR A 51 -74.23 34.58 1.84
CA THR A 51 -73.91 35.92 1.33
C THR A 51 -72.51 36.35 1.78
N LYS A 52 -72.17 36.18 3.07
CA LYS A 52 -70.83 36.50 3.57
C LYS A 52 -69.74 35.60 2.98
N THR A 53 -70.05 34.33 2.70
CA THR A 53 -69.11 33.39 2.08
C THR A 53 -68.83 33.79 0.65
N ASP A 54 -69.87 34.09 -0.13
CA ASP A 54 -69.78 34.54 -1.52
C ASP A 54 -69.04 35.89 -1.62
N GLU A 55 -69.37 36.85 -0.74
CA GLU A 55 -68.65 38.13 -0.63
C GLU A 55 -67.15 37.92 -0.34
N ARG A 56 -66.80 36.96 0.53
CA ARG A 56 -65.40 36.67 0.88
C ARG A 56 -64.66 35.94 -0.23
N LEU A 57 -65.32 35.06 -0.97
CA LEU A 57 -64.75 34.39 -2.15
C LEU A 57 -64.51 35.40 -3.27
N GLU A 58 -65.45 36.30 -3.54
CA GLU A 58 -65.28 37.35 -4.54
C GLU A 58 -64.15 38.33 -4.14
N GLN A 59 -64.06 38.68 -2.84
CA GLN A 59 -62.94 39.47 -2.31
C GLN A 59 -61.60 38.73 -2.43
N ARG A 60 -61.56 37.42 -2.16
CA ARG A 60 -60.35 36.60 -2.32
C ARG A 60 -59.84 36.67 -3.74
N ASP A 61 -60.71 36.47 -4.72
CA ASP A 61 -60.29 36.46 -6.13
C ASP A 61 -59.76 37.84 -6.56
N LYS A 62 -60.39 38.92 -6.10
CA LYS A 62 -59.88 40.30 -6.29
C LYS A 62 -58.51 40.50 -5.64
N LEU A 63 -58.32 40.03 -4.41
CA LEU A 63 -57.05 40.13 -3.69
C LEU A 63 -55.94 39.29 -4.34
N VAL A 64 -56.27 38.11 -4.87
CA VAL A 64 -55.33 37.26 -5.59
C VAL A 64 -54.83 37.97 -6.85
N ILE A 65 -55.72 38.62 -7.61
CA ILE A 65 -55.33 39.40 -8.80
C ILE A 65 -54.44 40.59 -8.41
N GLN A 66 -54.83 41.36 -7.38
CA GLN A 66 -54.01 42.48 -6.89
C GLN A 66 -52.62 42.03 -6.43
N PHE A 67 -52.55 40.91 -5.70
CA PHE A 67 -51.29 40.36 -5.22
C PHE A 67 -50.43 39.81 -6.37
N GLN A 68 -51.04 39.23 -7.41
CA GLN A 68 -50.35 38.85 -8.65
C GLN A 68 -49.72 40.05 -9.35
N ASP A 69 -50.43 41.17 -9.45
CA ASP A 69 -49.90 42.39 -10.06
C ASP A 69 -48.73 42.97 -9.27
N MET A 70 -48.83 43.00 -7.93
CA MET A 70 -47.73 43.41 -7.06
C MET A 70 -46.51 42.51 -7.21
N MET A 71 -46.69 41.18 -7.18
CA MET A 71 -45.59 40.22 -7.39
C MET A 71 -44.95 40.38 -8.77
N ASN A 72 -45.74 40.66 -9.82
CA ASN A 72 -45.21 40.91 -11.16
C ASN A 72 -44.37 42.20 -11.22
N GLN A 73 -44.75 43.24 -10.48
CA GLN A 73 -43.93 44.45 -10.34
C GLN A 73 -42.63 44.17 -9.57
N ASP A 74 -42.71 43.46 -8.44
CA ASP A 74 -41.55 43.08 -7.65
C ASP A 74 -40.57 42.21 -8.45
N LYS A 75 -41.09 41.27 -9.24
CA LYS A 75 -40.31 40.47 -10.18
C LYS A 75 -39.55 41.34 -11.19
N ARG A 76 -40.21 42.33 -11.80
CA ARG A 76 -39.55 43.25 -12.76
C ARG A 76 -38.47 44.07 -12.07
N ASN A 77 -38.74 44.58 -10.87
CA ASN A 77 -37.78 45.35 -10.09
C ASN A 77 -36.56 44.51 -9.71
N LEU A 78 -36.78 43.26 -9.32
CA LEU A 78 -35.72 42.31 -8.99
C LEU A 78 -34.84 42.00 -10.22
N LEU A 79 -35.44 41.79 -11.39
CA LEU A 79 -34.70 41.59 -12.65
C LEU A 79 -33.78 42.77 -12.99
N ILE A 80 -34.23 44.01 -12.81
CA ILE A 80 -33.41 45.21 -13.04
C ILE A 80 -32.22 45.26 -12.08
N LYS A 81 -32.47 44.95 -10.80
CA LYS A 81 -31.43 44.91 -9.77
C LYS A 81 -30.39 43.81 -10.05
N ILE A 82 -30.82 42.61 -10.45
CA ILE A 82 -29.92 41.51 -10.84
C ILE A 82 -29.07 41.91 -12.03
N LYS A 83 -29.65 42.55 -13.05
CA LYS A 83 -28.89 43.05 -14.20
C LYS A 83 -27.84 44.09 -13.81
N THR A 84 -28.15 44.93 -12.82
CA THR A 84 -27.18 45.90 -12.27
C THR A 84 -26.01 45.18 -11.58
N VAL A 85 -26.28 44.09 -10.86
CA VAL A 85 -25.23 43.24 -10.25
C VAL A 85 -24.42 42.52 -11.32
N GLU A 86 -25.07 42.03 -12.39
CA GLU A 86 -24.38 41.43 -13.53
C GLU A 86 -23.40 42.41 -14.19
N ASP A 87 -23.81 43.66 -14.38
CA ASP A 87 -22.94 44.71 -14.94
C ASP A 87 -21.78 45.04 -13.99
N LYS A 88 -22.02 45.09 -12.67
CA LYS A 88 -20.96 45.20 -11.65
C LYS A 88 -19.99 44.01 -11.71
N ALA A 89 -20.50 42.78 -11.86
CA ALA A 89 -19.68 41.58 -11.98
C ALA A 89 -18.85 41.59 -13.26
N LYS A 90 -19.32 42.19 -14.35
CA LYS A 90 -18.58 42.36 -15.62
C LYS A 90 -17.53 43.47 -15.60
N ASN A 91 -17.31 44.14 -14.47
CA ASN A 91 -16.32 45.20 -14.35
C ASN A 91 -14.92 44.71 -14.83
N PRO A 92 -14.31 45.36 -15.84
CA PRO A 92 -13.02 44.94 -16.39
C PRO A 92 -11.89 44.87 -15.36
N LYS A 93 -11.98 45.66 -14.28
CA LYS A 93 -11.00 45.64 -13.18
C LYS A 93 -10.88 44.26 -12.53
N LEU A 94 -11.95 43.46 -12.51
CA LEU A 94 -11.95 42.12 -11.91
C LEU A 94 -11.16 41.08 -12.73
N LEU A 95 -10.71 41.45 -13.92
CA LEU A 95 -9.95 40.61 -14.85
C LEU A 95 -8.62 41.25 -15.26
N SER A 96 -8.22 42.36 -14.62
CA SER A 96 -6.98 43.08 -14.88
C SER A 96 -5.88 42.73 -13.86
N ASN A 97 -4.63 42.70 -14.32
CA ASN A 97 -3.45 42.55 -13.46
C ASN A 97 -3.16 43.78 -12.59
N ASP A 98 -3.72 44.94 -12.91
CA ASP A 98 -3.51 46.18 -12.14
C ASP A 98 -4.27 46.19 -10.81
N THR A 99 -5.24 45.28 -10.65
CA THR A 99 -6.05 45.18 -9.43
C THR A 99 -5.37 44.23 -8.46
N THR A 100 -5.26 44.62 -7.19
CA THR A 100 -4.73 43.72 -6.15
C THR A 100 -5.76 42.68 -5.74
N SER A 101 -5.29 41.52 -5.24
CA SER A 101 -6.19 40.47 -4.75
C SER A 101 -7.11 40.97 -3.63
N GLU A 102 -6.62 41.87 -2.77
CA GLU A 102 -7.43 42.45 -1.67
C GLU A 102 -8.56 43.34 -2.21
N GLU A 103 -8.25 44.28 -3.11
CA GLU A 103 -9.25 45.16 -3.74
C GLU A 103 -10.30 44.37 -4.53
N ALA A 104 -9.87 43.35 -5.28
CA ALA A 104 -10.78 42.51 -6.06
C ALA A 104 -11.70 41.67 -5.18
N LEU A 105 -11.17 41.07 -4.10
CA LEU A 105 -11.95 40.27 -3.16
C LEU A 105 -12.92 41.14 -2.34
N GLU A 106 -12.52 42.34 -1.93
CA GLU A 106 -13.41 43.28 -1.23
C GLU A 106 -14.59 43.71 -2.13
N TYR A 107 -14.30 44.06 -3.39
CA TYR A 107 -15.36 44.40 -4.36
C TYR A 107 -16.27 43.21 -4.65
N LEU A 108 -15.72 42.00 -4.86
CA LEU A 108 -16.52 40.80 -5.09
C LEU A 108 -17.38 40.43 -3.88
N LEU A 109 -16.92 40.69 -2.66
CA LEU A 109 -17.71 40.47 -1.45
C LEU A 109 -18.91 41.42 -1.38
N GLU A 110 -18.72 42.70 -1.74
CA GLU A 110 -19.83 43.66 -1.85
C GLU A 110 -20.86 43.20 -2.89
N VAL A 111 -20.42 42.82 -4.09
CA VAL A 111 -21.29 42.32 -5.16
C VAL A 111 -21.99 41.02 -4.75
N GLN A 112 -21.31 40.11 -4.05
CA GLN A 112 -21.88 38.86 -3.53
C GLN A 112 -22.96 39.15 -2.48
N ASN A 113 -22.72 40.06 -1.53
CA ASN A 113 -23.69 40.43 -0.51
C ASN A 113 -24.96 41.04 -1.11
N GLU A 114 -24.82 41.90 -2.13
CA GLU A 114 -25.97 42.42 -2.89
C GLU A 114 -26.74 41.28 -3.56
N MET A 115 -26.03 40.34 -4.19
CA MET A 115 -26.64 39.20 -4.87
C MET A 115 -27.39 38.28 -3.90
N ASP A 116 -26.80 37.96 -2.74
CA ASP A 116 -27.42 37.13 -1.71
C ASP A 116 -28.71 37.77 -1.15
N GLY A 117 -28.72 39.10 -1.02
CA GLY A 117 -29.92 39.86 -0.67
C GLY A 117 -31.03 39.72 -1.72
N TYR A 118 -30.69 39.73 -3.01
CA TYR A 118 -31.65 39.53 -4.09
C TYR A 118 -32.11 38.08 -4.23
N VAL A 119 -31.24 37.10 -3.97
CA VAL A 119 -31.60 35.68 -3.90
C VAL A 119 -32.59 35.44 -2.76
N SER A 120 -32.40 36.08 -1.62
CA SER A 120 -33.34 36.00 -0.49
C SER A 120 -34.72 36.60 -0.84
N GLN A 121 -34.74 37.72 -1.56
CA GLN A 121 -36.00 38.30 -2.08
C GLN A 121 -36.68 37.38 -3.10
N TYR A 122 -35.91 36.74 -3.98
CA TYR A 122 -36.42 35.74 -4.93
C TYR A 122 -37.07 34.54 -4.21
N GLN A 123 -36.42 34.02 -3.17
CA GLN A 123 -36.96 32.91 -2.37
C GLN A 123 -38.27 33.30 -1.69
N ALA A 124 -38.33 34.49 -1.08
CA ALA A 124 -39.57 34.99 -0.46
C ALA A 124 -40.72 35.12 -1.48
N LEU A 125 -40.45 35.62 -2.69
CA LEU A 125 -41.43 35.67 -3.77
C LEU A 125 -41.92 34.27 -4.16
N ARG A 126 -41.02 33.28 -4.26
CA ARG A 126 -41.38 31.88 -4.53
C ARG A 126 -42.29 31.30 -3.44
N ASP A 127 -41.99 31.58 -2.17
CA ASP A 127 -42.79 31.09 -1.05
C ASP A 127 -44.21 31.69 -1.09
N PHE A 128 -44.35 32.97 -1.44
CA PHE A 128 -45.66 33.58 -1.66
C PHE A 128 -46.42 32.96 -2.84
N GLN A 129 -45.74 32.71 -3.96
CA GLN A 129 -46.37 32.04 -5.12
C GLN A 129 -46.86 30.63 -4.77
N LYS A 130 -46.11 29.89 -3.96
CA LYS A 130 -46.49 28.58 -3.45
C LYS A 130 -47.70 28.66 -2.53
N ALA A 131 -47.73 29.63 -1.61
CA ALA A 131 -48.84 29.83 -0.68
C ALA A 131 -50.16 30.16 -1.41
N ILE A 132 -50.09 30.90 -2.51
CA ILE A 132 -51.25 31.34 -3.29
C ILE A 132 -51.56 30.39 -4.46
N LYS A 133 -50.78 29.31 -4.62
CA LYS A 133 -50.96 28.28 -5.67
C LYS A 133 -50.89 28.83 -7.10
N ILE A 134 -49.98 29.79 -7.34
CA ILE A 134 -49.74 30.41 -8.65
C ILE A 134 -48.47 29.80 -9.28
N PRO A 135 -48.34 29.73 -10.62
CA PRO A 135 -47.13 29.22 -11.28
C PRO A 135 -45.85 29.91 -10.79
N MET A 136 -44.89 29.09 -10.35
CA MET A 136 -43.56 29.55 -9.92
C MET A 136 -42.76 30.02 -11.13
N PHE A 137 -42.08 31.17 -11.04
CA PHE A 137 -41.16 31.60 -12.08
C PHE A 137 -39.74 31.09 -11.83
N SER A 138 -39.07 30.60 -12.88
CA SER A 138 -37.63 30.36 -12.87
C SER A 138 -36.89 31.64 -13.21
N LEU A 139 -35.75 31.87 -12.57
CA LEU A 139 -34.79 32.89 -12.97
C LEU A 139 -33.48 32.18 -13.30
N ASP A 140 -33.39 31.64 -14.51
CA ASP A 140 -32.18 30.97 -15.01
C ASP A 140 -30.99 31.96 -15.07
N ASP A 141 -31.27 33.26 -15.19
CA ASP A 141 -30.27 34.34 -15.19
C ASP A 141 -29.59 34.56 -13.82
N ILE A 142 -30.26 34.22 -12.70
CA ILE A 142 -29.66 34.34 -11.35
C ILE A 142 -28.49 33.37 -11.20
N GLU A 143 -28.69 32.13 -11.63
CA GLU A 143 -27.70 31.07 -11.47
C GLU A 143 -26.43 31.38 -12.25
N GLY A 144 -26.58 31.95 -13.46
CA GLY A 144 -25.44 32.40 -14.28
C GLY A 144 -24.60 33.49 -13.60
N VAL A 145 -25.24 34.52 -13.05
CA VAL A 145 -24.55 35.63 -12.37
C VAL A 145 -23.88 35.15 -11.08
N MET A 146 -24.57 34.33 -10.28
CA MET A 146 -23.98 33.74 -9.07
C MET A 146 -22.75 32.88 -9.40
N GLN A 147 -22.83 32.12 -10.49
CA GLN A 147 -21.74 31.26 -10.90
C GLN A 147 -20.53 32.05 -11.42
N ASP A 148 -20.76 33.16 -12.14
CA ASP A 148 -19.70 34.09 -12.58
C ASP A 148 -19.00 34.77 -11.38
N ILE A 149 -19.76 35.31 -10.43
CA ILE A 149 -19.21 35.89 -9.18
C ILE A 149 -18.39 34.84 -8.44
N LYS A 150 -18.92 33.61 -8.27
CA LYS A 150 -18.23 32.51 -7.61
C LYS A 150 -16.90 32.15 -8.27
N TYR A 151 -16.85 32.09 -9.60
CA TYR A 151 -15.60 31.79 -10.31
C TYR A 151 -14.58 32.92 -10.21
N LYS A 152 -15.01 34.19 -10.26
CA LYS A 152 -14.12 35.35 -10.03
C LYS A 152 -13.58 35.38 -8.60
N THR A 153 -14.43 35.11 -7.62
CA THR A 153 -14.01 34.97 -6.22
C THR A 153 -13.03 33.83 -6.04
N LEU A 154 -13.25 32.68 -6.70
CA LEU A 154 -12.31 31.56 -6.69
C LEU A 154 -10.96 31.93 -7.31
N LEU A 155 -10.95 32.68 -8.42
CA LEU A 155 -9.73 33.14 -9.09
C LEU A 155 -8.87 33.99 -8.15
N TRP A 156 -9.43 35.04 -7.55
CA TRP A 156 -8.67 35.95 -6.70
C TRP A 156 -8.26 35.32 -5.36
N ASN A 157 -9.10 34.47 -4.78
CA ASN A 157 -8.70 33.66 -3.63
C ASN A 157 -7.54 32.72 -3.99
N SER A 158 -7.58 32.11 -5.17
CA SER A 158 -6.50 31.23 -5.63
C SER A 158 -5.20 32.00 -5.84
N MET A 159 -5.28 33.20 -6.40
CA MET A 159 -4.14 34.10 -6.60
C MET A 159 -3.48 34.49 -5.26
N GLN A 160 -4.29 34.87 -4.27
CA GLN A 160 -3.81 35.26 -2.95
C GLN A 160 -3.21 34.06 -2.20
N GLN A 161 -3.89 32.92 -2.18
CA GLN A 161 -3.40 31.70 -1.55
C GLN A 161 -2.09 31.22 -2.18
N TRP A 162 -1.99 31.25 -3.51
CA TRP A 162 -0.77 30.89 -4.22
C TRP A 162 0.39 31.81 -3.87
N SER A 163 0.14 33.12 -3.82
CA SER A 163 1.16 34.11 -3.45
C SER A 163 1.67 33.90 -2.02
N ASN A 164 0.77 33.64 -1.06
CA ASN A 164 1.14 33.35 0.33
C ASN A 164 1.97 32.06 0.44
N ASN A 165 1.52 31.00 -0.23
CA ASN A 165 2.26 29.73 -0.28
C ASN A 165 3.66 29.94 -0.87
N MET A 166 3.79 30.74 -1.94
CA MET A 166 5.09 31.00 -2.56
C MET A 166 6.04 31.75 -1.63
N ILE A 167 5.54 32.73 -0.86
CA ILE A 167 6.33 33.44 0.15
C ILE A 167 6.80 32.49 1.24
N GLU A 168 5.91 31.63 1.74
CA GLU A 168 6.23 30.62 2.74
C GLU A 168 7.29 29.64 2.22
N TRP A 169 7.09 29.06 1.02
CA TRP A 169 8.02 28.10 0.44
C TRP A 169 9.38 28.72 0.10
N ARG A 170 9.41 30.00 -0.31
CA ARG A 170 10.66 30.72 -0.60
C ARG A 170 11.48 31.04 0.64
N SER A 171 10.81 31.34 1.76
CA SER A 171 11.46 31.73 3.02
C SER A 171 11.75 30.56 3.96
N ALA A 172 11.04 29.44 3.80
CA ALA A 172 11.25 28.25 4.61
C ALA A 172 12.64 27.63 4.42
N GLU A 173 13.19 27.07 5.50
CA GLU A 173 14.40 26.28 5.44
C GLU A 173 14.16 25.03 4.58
N PHE A 174 14.97 24.85 3.53
CA PHE A 174 14.79 23.81 2.53
C PHE A 174 14.76 22.41 3.13
N GLN A 175 15.46 22.18 4.24
CA GLN A 175 15.44 20.89 4.95
C GLN A 175 14.13 20.58 5.66
N GLN A 176 13.31 21.59 5.95
CA GLN A 176 12.01 21.43 6.62
C GLN A 176 10.85 21.34 5.62
N ILE A 177 11.11 21.69 4.35
CA ILE A 177 10.12 21.60 3.29
C ILE A 177 9.80 20.14 2.97
N ASP A 178 8.51 19.85 2.85
CA ASP A 178 7.95 18.61 2.30
C ASP A 178 7.69 18.77 0.78
N PRO A 179 8.52 18.16 -0.09
CA PRO A 179 8.35 18.25 -1.54
C PRO A 179 7.02 17.70 -2.03
N GLU A 180 6.49 16.67 -1.36
CA GLU A 180 5.26 16.00 -1.79
C GLU A 180 4.05 16.90 -1.53
N ALA A 181 3.99 17.55 -0.36
CA ALA A 181 2.95 18.52 -0.04
C ALA A 181 2.95 19.72 -1.02
N ILE A 182 4.11 20.24 -1.39
CA ILE A 182 4.23 21.30 -2.39
C ILE A 182 3.77 20.80 -3.77
N ASN A 183 4.19 19.60 -4.18
CA ASN A 183 3.79 19.03 -5.47
C ASN A 183 2.27 18.87 -5.58
N GLN A 184 1.64 18.30 -4.55
CA GLN A 184 0.20 18.13 -4.49
C GLN A 184 -0.55 19.47 -4.55
N THR A 185 -0.05 20.47 -3.83
CA THR A 185 -0.62 21.83 -3.85
C THR A 185 -0.47 22.44 -5.24
N THR A 186 0.70 22.36 -5.85
CA THR A 186 0.97 22.85 -7.22
C THR A 186 0.04 22.21 -8.24
N LEU A 187 -0.15 20.88 -8.19
CA LEU A 187 -1.07 20.17 -9.08
C LEU A 187 -2.54 20.55 -8.84
N LYS A 188 -2.94 20.80 -7.59
CA LYS A 188 -4.28 21.30 -7.25
C LYS A 188 -4.53 22.66 -7.89
N PHE A 189 -3.62 23.62 -7.71
CA PHE A 189 -3.75 24.95 -8.33
C PHE A 189 -3.70 24.89 -9.85
N PHE A 190 -2.89 24.00 -10.44
CA PHE A 190 -2.86 23.81 -11.90
C PHE A 190 -4.21 23.33 -12.44
N LYS A 191 -4.87 22.38 -11.76
CA LYS A 191 -6.23 21.94 -12.10
C LYS A 191 -7.27 23.06 -11.91
N SER A 192 -7.14 23.84 -10.84
CA SER A 192 -8.01 25.02 -10.60
C SER A 192 -7.86 26.05 -11.72
N CYS A 193 -6.64 26.32 -12.20
CA CYS A 193 -6.41 27.20 -13.35
C CYS A 193 -7.13 26.68 -14.61
N GLN A 194 -7.01 25.39 -14.91
CA GLN A 194 -7.71 24.78 -16.07
C GLN A 194 -9.24 24.85 -15.96
N GLN A 195 -9.78 24.75 -14.74
CA GLN A 195 -11.21 24.92 -14.49
C GLN A 195 -11.63 26.38 -14.74
N LEU A 196 -10.86 27.34 -14.22
CA LEU A 196 -11.12 28.77 -14.38
C LEU A 196 -11.00 29.20 -15.85
N GLU A 197 -10.04 28.67 -16.61
CA GLU A 197 -9.89 28.92 -18.05
C GLU A 197 -11.11 28.48 -18.88
N LYS A 198 -11.82 27.43 -18.44
CA LYS A 198 -13.05 26.96 -19.11
C LYS A 198 -14.28 27.76 -18.69
N ALA A 199 -14.27 28.30 -17.48
CA ALA A 199 -15.41 28.92 -16.84
C ALA A 199 -15.49 30.44 -17.06
N LEU A 200 -14.34 31.10 -17.21
CA LEU A 200 -14.24 32.54 -17.37
C LEU A 200 -13.68 32.90 -18.76
N PRO A 201 -14.02 34.08 -19.31
CA PRO A 201 -13.35 34.60 -20.50
C PRO A 201 -11.84 34.69 -20.30
N SER A 202 -11.10 34.59 -21.41
CA SER A 202 -9.65 34.79 -21.41
C SER A 202 -9.30 36.10 -20.71
N ASN A 203 -8.49 36.01 -19.65
CA ASN A 203 -8.05 37.15 -18.87
C ASN A 203 -6.59 36.96 -18.41
N GLU A 204 -5.93 38.09 -18.13
CA GLU A 204 -4.51 38.09 -17.83
C GLU A 204 -4.19 37.54 -16.44
N VAL A 205 -5.13 37.63 -15.49
CA VAL A 205 -4.96 37.16 -14.11
C VAL A 205 -4.87 35.63 -14.06
N ILE A 206 -5.75 34.93 -14.79
CA ILE A 206 -5.67 33.46 -14.94
C ILE A 206 -4.35 33.06 -15.59
N LYS A 207 -3.93 33.79 -16.64
CA LYS A 207 -2.67 33.52 -17.32
C LYS A 207 -1.49 33.68 -16.36
N ASN A 208 -1.44 34.77 -15.61
CA ASN A 208 -0.39 35.05 -14.63
C ASN A 208 -0.34 33.96 -13.54
N LEU A 209 -1.49 33.61 -12.94
CA LEU A 209 -1.57 32.53 -11.96
C LEU A 209 -1.07 31.20 -12.55
N LYS A 210 -1.49 30.87 -13.78
CA LYS A 210 -1.07 29.65 -14.46
C LYS A 210 0.42 29.64 -14.79
N ASP A 211 0.98 30.77 -15.21
CA ASP A 211 2.41 30.91 -15.50
C ASP A 211 3.22 30.69 -14.22
N MET A 212 2.85 31.32 -13.09
CA MET A 212 3.50 31.11 -11.79
C MET A 212 3.39 29.66 -11.30
N VAL A 213 2.21 29.03 -11.43
CA VAL A 213 2.01 27.63 -11.06
C VAL A 213 2.83 26.68 -11.96
N SER A 214 2.93 26.99 -13.25
CA SER A 214 3.71 26.20 -14.20
C SER A 214 5.21 26.32 -13.93
N GLU A 215 5.70 27.52 -13.61
CA GLU A 215 7.09 27.74 -13.22
C GLU A 215 7.45 26.90 -11.98
N MET A 216 6.60 26.89 -10.95
CA MET A 216 6.84 26.05 -9.77
C MET A 216 6.78 24.56 -10.10
N LYS A 217 5.83 24.16 -10.95
CA LYS A 217 5.70 22.77 -11.43
C LYS A 217 6.96 22.30 -12.16
N ASP A 218 7.58 23.16 -12.96
CA ASP A 218 8.82 22.84 -13.68
C ASP A 218 10.03 22.75 -12.74
N LYS A 219 10.00 23.47 -11.60
CA LYS A 219 11.02 23.39 -10.54
C LYS A 219 10.85 22.16 -9.64
N MET A 220 9.64 21.61 -9.52
CA MET A 220 9.33 20.50 -8.59
C MET A 220 10.25 19.28 -8.73
N PRO A 221 10.59 18.77 -9.94
CA PRO A 221 11.49 17.62 -10.06
C PRO A 221 12.84 17.86 -9.37
N THR A 222 13.44 19.04 -9.55
CA THR A 222 14.71 19.39 -8.90
C THR A 222 14.58 19.55 -7.39
N ILE A 223 13.45 20.08 -6.89
CA ILE A 223 13.17 20.16 -5.45
C ILE A 223 13.11 18.75 -4.86
N ILE A 224 12.39 17.84 -5.52
CA ILE A 224 12.26 16.43 -5.10
C ILE A 224 13.64 15.77 -5.10
N ASP A 225 14.44 15.97 -6.15
CA ASP A 225 15.78 15.41 -6.28
C ASP A 225 16.72 15.86 -5.16
N LEU A 226 16.73 17.15 -4.84
CA LEU A 226 17.57 17.71 -3.76
C LEU A 226 17.07 17.34 -2.36
N ARG A 227 15.81 16.90 -2.24
CA ARG A 227 15.20 16.42 -0.99
C ARG A 227 15.19 14.90 -0.90
N ASN A 228 15.85 14.22 -1.82
CA ASN A 228 16.02 12.78 -1.78
C ASN A 228 16.76 12.35 -0.49
N PRO A 229 16.15 11.53 0.38
CA PRO A 229 16.75 11.12 1.65
C PRO A 229 17.98 10.21 1.48
N SER A 230 18.19 9.67 0.27
CA SER A 230 19.35 8.83 -0.04
C SER A 230 20.62 9.65 -0.31
N LEU A 231 20.51 10.99 -0.40
CA LEU A 231 21.67 11.87 -0.58
C LEU A 231 22.57 11.82 0.66
N LYS A 232 23.82 11.44 0.43
CA LYS A 232 24.88 11.41 1.45
C LYS A 232 25.89 12.50 1.14
N LYS A 233 26.82 12.75 2.06
CA LYS A 233 27.87 13.76 1.91
C LYS A 233 28.58 13.72 0.54
N ARG A 234 28.93 12.53 0.05
CA ARG A 234 29.54 12.33 -1.29
C ARG A 234 28.70 12.89 -2.44
N HIS A 235 27.37 12.77 -2.36
CA HIS A 235 26.44 13.28 -3.37
C HIS A 235 26.33 14.80 -3.27
N TRP A 236 26.27 15.33 -2.04
CA TRP A 236 26.30 16.77 -1.79
C TRP A 236 27.60 17.42 -2.28
N ASP A 237 28.75 16.77 -2.09
CA ASP A 237 30.02 17.26 -2.64
C ASP A 237 29.99 17.36 -4.17
N MET A 238 29.31 16.43 -4.87
CA MET A 238 29.12 16.49 -6.33
C MET A 238 28.11 17.55 -6.76
N ILE A 239 27.03 17.72 -5.98
CA ILE A 239 26.03 18.78 -6.20
C ILE A 239 26.69 20.15 -6.05
N ASP A 240 27.49 20.36 -5.00
CA ASP A 240 28.22 21.60 -4.74
C ASP A 240 29.17 21.95 -5.91
N ASP A 241 29.88 20.95 -6.46
CA ASP A 241 30.75 21.13 -7.63
C ASP A 241 29.97 21.54 -8.89
N ILE A 242 28.82 20.88 -9.15
CA ILE A 242 27.94 21.24 -10.28
C ILE A 242 27.39 22.64 -10.11
N LEU A 243 26.96 23.01 -8.91
CA LEU A 243 26.40 24.33 -8.62
C LEU A 243 27.47 25.42 -8.62
N GLY A 244 28.74 25.06 -8.40
CA GLY A 244 29.83 26.02 -8.22
C GLY A 244 29.73 26.76 -6.87
N TYR A 245 28.96 26.21 -5.93
CA TYR A 245 28.72 26.76 -4.61
C TYR A 245 28.88 25.65 -3.59
N LYS A 246 29.76 25.86 -2.61
CA LYS A 246 29.96 24.92 -1.52
C LYS A 246 29.16 25.37 -0.31
N THR A 247 28.14 24.59 0.05
CA THR A 247 27.28 24.89 1.19
C THR A 247 28.09 24.83 2.49
N LYS A 248 27.99 25.88 3.32
CA LYS A 248 28.71 25.92 4.60
C LYS A 248 27.94 25.13 5.67
N PRO A 249 28.63 24.46 6.61
CA PRO A 249 27.96 23.84 7.75
C PRO A 249 27.16 24.87 8.55
N GLY A 250 25.85 24.65 8.72
CA GLY A 250 24.94 25.55 9.45
C GLY A 250 24.36 26.70 8.64
N GLU A 251 24.63 26.76 7.34
CA GLU A 251 23.99 27.71 6.42
C GLU A 251 22.54 27.29 6.14
N VAL A 252 21.59 28.20 6.37
CA VAL A 252 20.17 27.97 6.06
C VAL A 252 19.99 28.10 4.55
N ILE A 253 19.74 26.98 3.90
CA ILE A 253 19.42 26.93 2.47
C ILE A 253 17.91 27.16 2.35
N THR A 254 17.49 28.10 1.52
CA THR A 254 16.07 28.34 1.19
C THR A 254 15.81 28.13 -0.30
N LEU A 255 14.55 28.00 -0.70
CA LEU A 255 14.21 27.89 -2.13
C LEU A 255 14.63 29.14 -2.91
N GLU A 256 14.47 30.33 -2.31
CA GLU A 256 14.94 31.60 -2.89
C GLU A 256 16.46 31.59 -3.11
N PHE A 257 17.23 31.06 -2.15
CA PHE A 257 18.67 30.90 -2.31
C PHE A 257 19.00 29.96 -3.48
N LEU A 258 18.31 28.81 -3.60
CA LEU A 258 18.51 27.88 -4.71
C LEU A 258 18.19 28.50 -6.07
N GLU A 259 17.17 29.36 -6.15
CA GLU A 259 16.87 30.16 -7.34
C GLU A 259 18.02 31.13 -7.67
N SER A 260 18.59 31.81 -6.66
CA SER A 260 19.67 32.79 -6.85
C SER A 260 20.95 32.20 -7.44
N ILE A 261 21.27 30.95 -7.09
CA ILE A 261 22.43 30.21 -7.61
C ILE A 261 22.11 29.40 -8.88
N LYS A 262 20.92 29.63 -9.48
CA LYS A 262 20.47 29.00 -10.74
C LYS A 262 20.44 27.47 -10.68
N THR A 263 20.06 26.91 -9.53
CA THR A 263 20.00 25.45 -9.31
C THR A 263 19.12 24.75 -10.35
N PHE A 264 17.97 25.35 -10.67
CA PHE A 264 16.96 24.81 -11.59
C PHE A 264 17.41 24.77 -13.06
N GLU A 265 18.42 25.56 -13.44
CA GLU A 265 19.02 25.48 -14.80
C GLU A 265 19.84 24.20 -15.00
N LYS A 266 20.26 23.55 -13.90
CA LYS A 266 21.11 22.34 -13.91
C LYS A 266 20.34 21.07 -13.53
N SER A 267 19.02 21.08 -13.72
CA SER A 267 18.09 20.03 -13.28
C SER A 267 18.50 18.61 -13.71
N GLU A 268 18.88 18.42 -14.98
CA GLU A 268 19.28 17.11 -15.53
C GLU A 268 20.45 16.46 -14.77
N LYS A 269 21.48 17.26 -14.45
CA LYS A 269 22.65 16.76 -13.71
C LYS A 269 22.32 16.44 -12.25
N LEU A 270 21.45 17.25 -11.63
CA LEU A 270 20.99 17.01 -10.26
C LEU A 270 20.12 15.75 -10.17
N GLN A 271 19.28 15.54 -11.18
CA GLN A 271 18.49 14.31 -11.33
C GLN A 271 19.38 13.07 -11.46
N GLU A 272 20.48 13.15 -12.23
CA GLU A 272 21.43 12.04 -12.35
C GLU A 272 22.06 11.67 -10.99
N ILE A 273 22.47 12.66 -10.20
CA ILE A 273 23.04 12.43 -8.85
C ILE A 273 21.99 11.87 -7.89
N SER A 274 20.79 12.45 -7.87
CA SER A 274 19.67 11.94 -7.07
C SER A 274 19.34 10.49 -7.44
N GLY A 275 19.29 10.18 -8.73
CA GLY A 275 19.09 8.82 -9.24
C GLY A 275 20.19 7.86 -8.82
N MET A 276 21.46 8.29 -8.89
CA MET A 276 22.60 7.52 -8.38
C MET A 276 22.44 7.24 -6.89
N ALA A 277 22.10 8.25 -6.08
CA ALA A 277 21.91 8.10 -4.64
C ALA A 277 20.82 7.08 -4.29
N SER A 278 19.67 7.16 -4.96
CA SER A 278 18.57 6.20 -4.81
C SER A 278 18.99 4.78 -5.22
N SER A 279 19.74 4.66 -6.32
CA SER A 279 20.26 3.36 -6.76
C SER A 279 21.22 2.76 -5.74
N GLU A 280 22.18 3.54 -5.24
CA GLU A 280 23.12 3.11 -4.20
C GLU A 280 22.40 2.67 -2.92
N ALA A 281 21.40 3.43 -2.46
CA ALA A 281 20.60 3.05 -1.29
C ALA A 281 19.85 1.73 -1.51
N SER A 282 19.33 1.49 -2.72
CA SER A 282 18.71 0.21 -3.08
C SER A 282 19.71 -0.95 -3.00
N LEU A 283 20.94 -0.77 -3.52
CA LEU A 283 22.00 -1.78 -3.44
C LEU A 283 22.44 -2.05 -1.99
N GLU A 284 22.58 -1.00 -1.17
CA GLU A 284 22.86 -1.11 0.26
C GLU A 284 21.77 -1.92 0.97
N ALA A 285 20.50 -1.69 0.64
CA ALA A 285 19.37 -2.43 1.19
C ALA A 285 19.37 -3.91 0.74
N MET A 286 19.72 -4.20 -0.52
CA MET A 286 19.87 -5.58 -1.01
C MET A 286 20.98 -6.33 -0.24
N LEU A 287 22.14 -5.71 -0.05
CA LEU A 287 23.22 -6.30 0.73
C LEU A 287 22.84 -6.50 2.19
N LYS A 288 22.11 -5.55 2.78
CA LYS A 288 21.62 -5.68 4.15
C LYS A 288 20.65 -6.86 4.29
N LYS A 289 19.79 -7.11 3.30
CA LYS A 289 18.92 -8.29 3.30
C LYS A 289 19.71 -9.60 3.32
N VAL A 290 20.79 -9.69 2.53
CA VAL A 290 21.69 -10.86 2.58
C VAL A 290 22.32 -10.99 3.97
N ASP A 291 22.88 -9.90 4.50
CA ASP A 291 23.47 -9.87 5.85
C ASP A 291 22.50 -10.37 6.92
N ASP A 292 21.27 -9.85 6.91
CA ASP A 292 20.22 -10.18 7.88
C ASP A 292 19.74 -11.62 7.72
N ALA A 293 19.62 -12.14 6.48
CA ALA A 293 19.19 -13.52 6.22
C ALA A 293 20.17 -14.55 6.79
N TRP A 294 21.48 -14.28 6.69
CA TRP A 294 22.52 -15.18 7.19
C TRP A 294 22.85 -14.99 8.67
N ARG A 295 22.36 -13.91 9.30
CA ARG A 295 22.73 -13.53 10.66
C ARG A 295 22.37 -14.56 11.72
N ASN A 296 21.22 -15.21 11.55
CA ASN A 296 20.66 -16.18 12.50
C ASN A 296 20.33 -17.53 11.83
N LEU A 297 20.87 -17.79 10.63
CA LEU A 297 20.63 -19.04 9.94
C LEU A 297 21.59 -20.11 10.48
N ASP A 298 21.05 -21.15 11.11
CA ASP A 298 21.80 -22.25 11.69
C ASP A 298 21.82 -23.47 10.77
N LEU A 299 22.95 -24.20 10.77
CA LEU A 299 23.00 -25.58 10.27
C LEU A 299 22.22 -26.48 11.20
N ALA A 300 21.39 -27.36 10.63
CA ALA A 300 20.79 -28.45 11.39
C ALA A 300 21.90 -29.41 11.87
N VAL A 301 22.06 -29.58 13.18
CA VAL A 301 23.02 -30.51 13.78
C VAL A 301 22.26 -31.53 14.61
N LEU A 302 22.42 -32.81 14.28
CA LEU A 302 21.66 -33.93 14.85
C LEU A 302 22.59 -34.92 15.55
N LEU A 303 22.09 -35.60 16.59
CA LEU A 303 22.80 -36.71 17.24
C LEU A 303 22.83 -37.94 16.33
N TYR A 304 24.00 -38.54 16.15
CA TYR A 304 24.17 -39.73 15.32
C TYR A 304 23.83 -41.01 16.12
N LYS A 305 22.81 -41.77 15.69
CA LYS A 305 22.40 -43.06 16.30
C LYS A 305 22.23 -43.04 17.84
N GLY A 306 21.89 -41.87 18.42
CA GLY A 306 21.81 -41.70 19.89
C GLY A 306 23.15 -41.82 20.63
N GLN A 307 24.28 -41.84 19.92
CA GLN A 307 25.61 -41.84 20.51
C GLN A 307 25.91 -40.50 21.18
N LYS A 308 26.47 -40.55 22.40
CA LYS A 308 26.80 -39.35 23.17
C LYS A 308 27.95 -38.59 22.49
N GLU A 309 27.77 -37.28 22.27
CA GLU A 309 28.77 -36.36 21.70
C GLU A 309 29.25 -36.69 20.28
N VAL A 310 28.42 -37.39 19.49
CA VAL A 310 28.64 -37.64 18.05
C VAL A 310 27.49 -37.01 17.28
N TYR A 311 27.82 -36.06 16.41
CA TYR A 311 26.84 -35.28 15.68
C TYR A 311 27.05 -35.41 14.16
N ILE A 312 25.97 -35.19 13.40
CA ILE A 312 25.96 -35.09 11.94
C ILE A 312 25.15 -33.85 11.52
N LEU A 313 25.41 -33.35 10.31
CA LEU A 313 24.54 -32.38 9.66
C LEU A 313 23.20 -33.03 9.29
N GLY A 314 22.12 -32.31 9.55
CA GLY A 314 20.77 -32.63 9.09
C GLY A 314 20.54 -32.19 7.64
N GLY A 315 19.27 -32.02 7.28
CA GLY A 315 18.88 -31.51 5.96
C GLY A 315 19.41 -30.10 5.69
N LEU A 316 19.80 -29.85 4.45
CA LEU A 316 20.41 -28.58 4.01
C LEU A 316 19.53 -27.83 2.99
N ASP A 317 18.33 -28.34 2.68
CA ASP A 317 17.49 -27.81 1.59
C ASP A 317 17.21 -26.32 1.77
N GLU A 318 16.79 -25.89 2.97
CA GLU A 318 16.53 -24.48 3.29
C GLU A 318 17.79 -23.59 3.15
N ILE A 319 18.95 -24.13 3.53
CA ILE A 319 20.23 -23.41 3.48
C ILE A 319 20.69 -23.25 2.04
N LEU A 320 20.50 -24.27 1.21
CA LEU A 320 20.82 -24.22 -0.23
C LEU A 320 19.92 -23.22 -0.96
N VAL A 321 18.60 -23.20 -0.66
CA VAL A 321 17.69 -22.20 -1.21
C VAL A 321 18.13 -20.79 -0.82
N GLN A 322 18.43 -20.54 0.46
CA GLN A 322 18.92 -19.23 0.91
C GLN A 322 20.24 -18.84 0.25
N TRP A 323 21.12 -19.80 -0.01
CA TRP A 323 22.38 -19.58 -0.72
C TRP A 323 22.18 -19.20 -2.19
N GLU A 324 21.29 -19.87 -2.90
CA GLU A 324 20.94 -19.52 -4.29
C GLU A 324 20.37 -18.09 -4.39
N GLU A 325 19.40 -17.75 -3.53
CA GLU A 325 18.80 -16.41 -3.48
C GLU A 325 19.84 -15.32 -3.16
N SER A 326 20.74 -15.62 -2.22
CA SER A 326 21.82 -14.70 -1.83
C SER A 326 22.80 -14.49 -2.98
N ASN A 327 23.18 -15.55 -3.70
CA ASN A 327 24.07 -15.42 -4.87
C ASN A 327 23.46 -14.59 -5.98
N ILE A 328 22.17 -14.78 -6.28
CA ILE A 328 21.46 -13.96 -7.28
C ILE A 328 21.49 -12.49 -6.85
N THR A 329 21.20 -12.22 -5.58
CA THR A 329 21.20 -10.86 -5.02
C THR A 329 22.60 -10.22 -5.09
N ILE A 330 23.65 -10.93 -4.66
CA ILE A 330 25.03 -10.43 -4.72
C ILE A 330 25.48 -10.19 -6.16
N THR A 331 25.17 -11.09 -7.08
CA THR A 331 25.49 -10.91 -8.52
C THR A 331 24.78 -9.69 -9.11
N THR A 332 23.51 -9.50 -8.75
CA THR A 332 22.74 -8.31 -9.13
C THR A 332 23.40 -7.03 -8.61
N VAL A 333 23.83 -7.03 -7.34
CA VAL A 333 24.53 -5.88 -6.75
C VAL A 333 25.84 -5.59 -7.47
N LEU A 334 26.66 -6.62 -7.71
CA LEU A 334 27.96 -6.50 -8.38
C LEU A 334 27.85 -6.05 -9.85
N SER A 335 26.75 -6.38 -10.53
CA SER A 335 26.51 -5.97 -11.92
C SER A 335 26.06 -4.50 -12.06
N SER A 336 25.68 -3.83 -10.97
CA SER A 336 25.21 -2.45 -11.02
C SER A 336 26.34 -1.46 -11.31
N ARG A 337 26.09 -0.49 -12.20
CA ARG A 337 27.02 0.62 -12.47
C ARG A 337 27.26 1.53 -11.25
N HIS A 338 26.34 1.53 -10.28
CA HIS A 338 26.41 2.34 -9.06
C HIS A 338 26.94 1.53 -7.85
N VAL A 339 27.59 0.37 -8.08
CA VAL A 339 28.09 -0.49 -7.00
C VAL A 339 29.24 0.13 -6.19
N GLY A 340 29.91 1.16 -6.71
CA GLY A 340 31.17 1.71 -6.18
C GLY A 340 31.29 1.72 -4.64
N PRO A 341 30.38 2.41 -3.90
CA PRO A 341 30.47 2.51 -2.45
C PRO A 341 30.25 1.19 -1.68
N VAL A 342 29.52 0.25 -2.27
CA VAL A 342 29.16 -1.03 -1.62
C VAL A 342 29.97 -2.22 -2.13
N LYS A 343 30.75 -2.02 -3.20
CA LYS A 343 31.52 -3.05 -3.89
C LYS A 343 32.38 -3.90 -2.95
N PRO A 344 33.18 -3.34 -2.01
CA PRO A 344 34.01 -4.17 -1.13
C PRO A 344 33.19 -5.12 -0.26
N LYS A 345 32.02 -4.68 0.22
CA LYS A 345 31.12 -5.53 1.02
C LYS A 345 30.45 -6.60 0.16
N ALA A 346 30.09 -6.27 -1.07
CA ALA A 346 29.49 -7.23 -2.01
C ALA A 346 30.50 -8.32 -2.44
N GLU A 347 31.76 -7.95 -2.69
CA GLU A 347 32.84 -8.88 -3.03
C GLU A 347 33.16 -9.82 -1.86
N ASP A 348 33.26 -9.31 -0.63
CA ASP A 348 33.43 -10.13 0.58
C ASP A 348 32.28 -11.16 0.75
N TRP A 349 31.04 -10.77 0.48
CA TRP A 349 29.90 -11.70 0.48
C TRP A 349 30.00 -12.74 -0.64
N ALA A 350 30.41 -12.35 -1.85
CA ALA A 350 30.59 -13.28 -2.96
C ALA A 350 31.64 -14.35 -2.64
N GLU A 351 32.78 -13.94 -2.06
CA GLU A 351 33.85 -14.84 -1.64
C GLU A 351 33.38 -15.81 -0.54
N LYS A 352 32.67 -15.29 0.47
CA LYS A 352 32.10 -16.11 1.55
C LYS A 352 31.10 -17.14 1.06
N LEU A 353 30.17 -16.75 0.19
CA LEU A 353 29.16 -17.65 -0.37
C LEU A 353 29.80 -18.72 -1.28
N ALA A 354 30.82 -18.36 -2.05
CA ALA A 354 31.56 -19.30 -2.88
C ALA A 354 32.35 -20.32 -2.05
N LEU A 355 33.00 -19.87 -0.97
CA LEU A 355 33.69 -20.76 -0.03
C LEU A 355 32.70 -21.68 0.68
N PHE A 356 31.60 -21.11 1.19
CA PHE A 356 30.55 -21.85 1.88
C PHE A 356 30.02 -23.01 1.03
N ALA A 357 29.70 -22.77 -0.25
CA ALA A 357 29.22 -23.82 -1.15
C ALA A 357 30.18 -25.01 -1.27
N LYS A 358 31.46 -24.72 -1.51
CA LYS A 358 32.51 -25.76 -1.61
C LYS A 358 32.65 -26.55 -0.31
N VAL A 359 32.63 -25.85 0.82
CA VAL A 359 32.68 -26.50 2.14
C VAL A 359 31.49 -27.41 2.35
N MET A 360 30.27 -26.97 2.02
CA MET A 360 29.06 -27.80 2.20
C MET A 360 29.05 -29.05 1.31
N GLU A 361 29.58 -28.97 0.09
CA GLU A 361 29.71 -30.12 -0.81
C GLU A 361 30.70 -31.17 -0.26
N GLU A 362 31.90 -30.73 0.13
CA GLU A 362 32.93 -31.59 0.71
C GLU A 362 32.47 -32.17 2.05
N TRP A 363 31.73 -31.40 2.86
CA TRP A 363 31.21 -31.87 4.14
C TRP A 363 30.14 -32.94 3.96
N GLN A 364 29.19 -32.75 3.05
CA GLN A 364 28.17 -33.77 2.75
C GLN A 364 28.78 -35.07 2.24
N THR A 365 29.81 -34.95 1.38
CA THR A 365 30.56 -36.10 0.87
C THR A 365 31.27 -36.82 2.02
N CYS A 366 31.98 -36.08 2.87
CA CYS A 366 32.69 -36.62 4.02
C CYS A 366 31.74 -37.33 4.99
N GLN A 367 30.60 -36.71 5.29
CA GLN A 367 29.61 -37.27 6.20
C GLN A 367 29.03 -38.58 5.65
N ARG A 368 28.67 -38.63 4.36
CA ARG A 368 28.10 -39.82 3.73
C ARG A 368 29.08 -40.99 3.77
N SER A 369 30.33 -40.76 3.34
CA SER A 369 31.37 -41.79 3.33
C SER A 369 31.76 -42.19 4.76
N TRP A 370 31.83 -41.25 5.70
CA TRP A 370 32.09 -41.54 7.11
C TRP A 370 30.98 -42.37 7.74
N MET A 371 29.70 -42.06 7.51
CA MET A 371 28.58 -42.81 8.06
C MET A 371 28.54 -44.26 7.56
N TYR A 372 28.90 -44.47 6.28
CA TYR A 372 29.05 -45.81 5.72
C TYR A 372 30.25 -46.54 6.35
N LEU A 373 31.43 -45.94 6.36
CA LEU A 373 32.62 -46.60 6.89
C LEU A 373 32.55 -46.82 8.42
N GLU A 374 31.79 -46.00 9.16
CA GLU A 374 31.52 -46.22 10.59
C GLU A 374 30.79 -47.53 10.83
N THR A 375 29.77 -47.87 10.04
CA THR A 375 29.07 -49.15 10.19
C THR A 375 29.98 -50.33 9.87
N VAL A 376 30.82 -50.18 8.84
CA VAL A 376 31.77 -51.21 8.39
C VAL A 376 32.85 -51.48 9.43
N PHE A 377 33.52 -50.43 9.91
CA PHE A 377 34.62 -50.57 10.86
C PHE A 377 34.17 -50.73 12.31
N ASN A 378 32.87 -50.60 12.63
CA ASN A 378 32.38 -50.99 13.96
C ASN A 378 32.48 -52.52 14.20
N ALA A 379 32.61 -53.32 13.13
CA ALA A 379 32.84 -54.76 13.22
C ALA A 379 34.31 -55.08 13.57
N PRO A 380 34.61 -55.69 14.74
CA PRO A 380 35.99 -55.96 15.16
C PRO A 380 36.74 -56.91 14.21
N ASP A 381 36.02 -57.82 13.57
CA ASP A 381 36.60 -58.77 12.64
C ASP A 381 37.03 -58.10 11.32
N ILE A 382 36.32 -57.06 10.85
CA ILE A 382 36.76 -56.25 9.71
C ILE A 382 38.00 -55.43 10.06
N GLN A 383 38.07 -54.82 11.25
CA GLN A 383 39.27 -54.11 11.70
C GLN A 383 40.52 -55.00 11.73
N ARG A 384 40.36 -56.28 12.10
CA ARG A 384 41.47 -57.25 12.10
C ARG A 384 41.94 -57.62 10.69
N GLN A 385 41.04 -57.64 9.71
CA GLN A 385 41.34 -57.97 8.32
C GLN A 385 41.94 -56.76 7.57
N LEU A 386 41.54 -55.54 7.94
CA LEU A 386 41.96 -54.27 7.33
C LEU A 386 42.57 -53.30 8.37
N PRO A 387 43.72 -53.65 8.98
CA PRO A 387 44.27 -52.88 10.10
C PRO A 387 44.90 -51.55 9.69
N GLN A 388 45.35 -51.39 8.44
CA GLN A 388 45.92 -50.13 7.95
C GLN A 388 44.80 -49.13 7.67
N GLU A 389 43.76 -49.57 6.99
CA GLU A 389 42.55 -48.82 6.67
C GLU A 389 41.80 -48.42 7.93
N SER A 390 41.74 -49.31 8.92
CA SER A 390 41.15 -49.01 10.24
C SER A 390 41.86 -47.83 10.94
N LYS A 391 43.19 -47.72 10.82
CA LYS A 391 43.94 -46.57 11.35
C LYS A 391 43.63 -45.28 10.60
N LEU A 392 43.57 -45.32 9.27
CA LEU A 392 43.20 -44.17 8.43
C LEU A 392 41.78 -43.70 8.74
N PHE A 393 40.82 -44.63 8.84
CA PHE A 393 39.45 -44.32 9.22
C PHE A 393 39.38 -43.69 10.62
N THR A 394 40.11 -44.22 11.60
CA THR A 394 40.15 -43.66 12.97
C THR A 394 40.69 -42.21 13.00
N GLN A 395 41.66 -41.89 12.15
CA GLN A 395 42.15 -40.53 11.99
C GLN A 395 41.04 -39.59 11.47
N VAL A 396 40.33 -40.01 10.41
CA VAL A 396 39.22 -39.22 9.86
C VAL A 396 38.05 -39.13 10.85
N ASP A 397 37.73 -40.21 11.57
CA ASP A 397 36.68 -40.26 12.58
C ASP A 397 36.89 -39.21 13.67
N LYS A 398 38.12 -39.11 14.19
CA LYS A 398 38.48 -38.08 15.17
C LYS A 398 38.33 -36.68 14.57
N SER A 399 38.85 -36.46 13.35
CA SER A 399 38.77 -35.18 12.64
C SER A 399 37.32 -34.74 12.43
N PHE A 400 36.47 -35.64 11.90
CA PHE A 400 35.06 -35.38 11.64
C PHE A 400 34.27 -35.11 12.93
N LYS A 401 34.45 -35.91 13.98
CA LYS A 401 33.81 -35.68 15.29
C LYS A 401 34.22 -34.35 15.90
N ASP A 402 35.48 -33.95 15.77
CA ASP A 402 35.97 -32.66 16.27
C ASP A 402 35.38 -31.48 15.49
N ILE A 403 35.22 -31.60 14.17
CA ILE A 403 34.50 -30.61 13.34
C ILE A 403 33.07 -30.50 13.84
N MET A 404 32.33 -31.62 13.90
CA MET A 404 30.92 -31.64 14.26
C MET A 404 30.63 -31.16 15.68
N ARG A 405 31.53 -31.43 16.65
CA ARG A 405 31.42 -30.87 18.01
C ARG A 405 31.58 -29.35 18.04
N ARG A 406 32.45 -28.78 17.21
CA ARG A 406 32.60 -27.32 17.10
C ARG A 406 31.36 -26.71 16.46
N THR A 407 30.86 -27.32 15.39
CA THR A 407 29.62 -26.90 14.72
C THR A 407 28.43 -26.94 15.66
N ASN A 408 28.28 -27.99 16.47
CA ASN A 408 27.20 -28.08 17.46
C ASN A 408 27.24 -26.94 18.51
N LYS A 409 28.43 -26.42 18.83
CA LYS A 409 28.58 -25.27 19.76
C LYS A 409 28.28 -23.93 19.09
N MET A 410 28.43 -23.83 17.78
CA MET A 410 28.24 -22.61 17.00
C MET A 410 27.66 -22.99 15.63
N PRO A 411 26.33 -23.26 15.56
CA PRO A 411 25.72 -23.81 14.36
C PRO A 411 25.48 -22.80 13.24
N LEU A 412 25.70 -21.50 13.47
CA LEU A 412 25.53 -20.44 12.47
C LEU A 412 26.18 -20.79 11.13
N ALA A 413 25.36 -20.96 10.10
CA ALA A 413 25.74 -21.59 8.85
C ALA A 413 26.91 -20.90 8.18
N ILE A 414 26.79 -19.60 7.89
CA ILE A 414 27.86 -18.87 7.22
C ILE A 414 29.16 -18.91 8.04
N ARG A 415 29.07 -18.83 9.37
CA ARG A 415 30.25 -18.84 10.26
C ARG A 415 30.90 -20.21 10.33
N ALA A 416 30.11 -21.28 10.41
CA ALA A 416 30.58 -22.65 10.47
C ALA A 416 31.18 -23.10 9.12
N GLY A 417 30.57 -22.71 8.00
CA GLY A 417 31.01 -23.08 6.66
C GLY A 417 32.11 -22.20 6.07
N THR A 418 32.52 -21.11 6.73
CA THR A 418 33.63 -20.24 6.28
C THR A 418 34.81 -20.23 7.25
N ILE A 419 34.92 -21.22 8.12
CA ILE A 419 36.06 -21.37 9.03
C ILE A 419 37.34 -21.57 8.20
N PRO A 420 38.40 -20.76 8.42
CA PRO A 420 39.67 -20.93 7.73
C PRO A 420 40.25 -22.33 7.92
N GLY A 421 40.69 -22.98 6.84
CA GLY A 421 41.29 -24.32 6.89
C GLY A 421 40.28 -25.47 6.84
N LEU A 422 38.97 -25.21 7.00
CA LEU A 422 37.97 -26.26 7.06
C LEU A 422 37.82 -27.00 5.73
N LEU A 423 37.84 -26.27 4.61
CA LEU A 423 37.76 -26.85 3.28
C LEU A 423 38.90 -27.85 3.05
N GLU A 424 40.13 -27.44 3.35
CA GLU A 424 41.33 -28.25 3.17
C GLU A 424 41.30 -29.51 4.03
N VAL A 425 40.80 -29.41 5.27
CA VAL A 425 40.63 -30.56 6.17
C VAL A 425 39.58 -31.52 5.62
N LEU A 426 38.42 -31.02 5.18
CA LEU A 426 37.35 -31.86 4.61
C LEU A 426 37.79 -32.55 3.33
N THR A 427 38.44 -31.83 2.41
CA THR A 427 38.98 -32.41 1.18
C THR A 427 40.06 -33.46 1.48
N THR A 428 40.88 -33.25 2.51
CA THR A 428 41.87 -34.25 2.95
C THR A 428 41.19 -35.49 3.54
N ASN A 429 40.18 -35.29 4.39
CA ASN A 429 39.39 -36.38 4.95
C ASN A 429 38.71 -37.19 3.83
N ASN A 430 38.11 -36.54 2.83
CA ASN A 430 37.49 -37.21 1.68
C ASN A 430 38.47 -38.07 0.90
N LYS A 431 39.67 -37.56 0.61
CA LYS A 431 40.72 -38.36 -0.06
C LYS A 431 41.08 -39.63 0.72
N LEU A 432 41.19 -39.52 2.05
CA LEU A 432 41.48 -40.67 2.92
C LEU A 432 40.30 -41.65 2.97
N LEU A 433 39.06 -41.15 3.02
CA LEU A 433 37.86 -41.99 2.98
C LEU A 433 37.74 -42.72 1.65
N ASP A 434 38.06 -42.07 0.53
CA ASP A 434 38.05 -42.69 -0.81
C ASP A 434 39.09 -43.81 -0.92
N GLU A 435 40.29 -43.62 -0.36
CA GLU A 435 41.32 -44.65 -0.29
C GLU A 435 40.83 -45.85 0.53
N VAL A 436 40.27 -45.59 1.70
CA VAL A 436 39.70 -46.63 2.57
C VAL A 436 38.56 -47.37 1.86
N MET A 437 37.66 -46.65 1.17
CA MET A 437 36.56 -47.25 0.41
C MET A 437 37.06 -48.19 -0.67
N LYS A 438 38.05 -47.77 -1.47
CA LYS A 438 38.65 -48.62 -2.52
C LYS A 438 39.27 -49.90 -1.95
N CYS A 439 39.95 -49.81 -0.81
CA CYS A 439 40.51 -50.97 -0.14
C CYS A 439 39.42 -51.92 0.38
N VAL A 440 38.34 -51.39 0.97
CA VAL A 440 37.18 -52.18 1.39
C VAL A 440 36.55 -52.89 0.19
N GLU A 441 36.35 -52.20 -0.94
CA GLU A 441 35.82 -52.80 -2.16
C GLU A 441 36.73 -53.92 -2.70
N SER A 442 38.04 -53.69 -2.77
CA SER A 442 39.02 -54.70 -3.17
C SER A 442 39.01 -55.91 -2.24
N TYR A 443 38.82 -55.69 -0.92
CA TYR A 443 38.70 -56.76 0.05
C TYR A 443 37.42 -57.58 -0.18
N LEU A 444 36.29 -56.92 -0.41
CA LEU A 444 35.03 -57.61 -0.74
C LEU A 444 35.14 -58.43 -2.02
N GLU A 445 35.78 -57.88 -3.05
CA GLU A 445 36.01 -58.58 -4.31
C GLU A 445 36.87 -59.83 -4.10
N SER A 446 37.90 -59.76 -3.25
CA SER A 446 38.69 -60.94 -2.91
C SER A 446 37.85 -62.05 -2.27
N LYS A 447 36.82 -61.70 -1.48
CA LYS A 447 35.89 -62.68 -0.90
C LYS A 447 34.91 -63.23 -1.92
N ARG A 448 34.46 -62.42 -2.88
CA ARG A 448 33.62 -62.87 -4.00
C ARG A 448 34.33 -63.86 -4.91
N VAL A 449 35.62 -63.66 -5.17
CA VAL A 449 36.42 -64.62 -5.96
C VAL A 449 36.52 -65.98 -5.25
N ILE A 450 36.67 -66.00 -3.92
CA ILE A 450 36.74 -67.24 -3.14
C ILE A 450 35.39 -67.96 -3.13
N PHE A 451 34.28 -67.22 -3.02
CA PHE A 451 32.94 -67.77 -3.01
C PHE A 451 32.02 -67.01 -3.98
N PRO A 452 31.91 -67.46 -5.25
CA PRO A 452 31.22 -66.72 -6.31
C PRO A 452 29.74 -66.43 -6.06
N ARG A 453 29.07 -67.09 -5.10
CA ARG A 453 27.68 -66.74 -4.77
C ARG A 453 27.57 -65.36 -4.09
N PHE A 454 28.65 -64.82 -3.54
CA PHE A 454 28.65 -63.45 -3.01
C PHE A 454 28.53 -62.35 -4.08
N TYR A 455 28.63 -62.67 -5.39
CA TYR A 455 28.29 -61.72 -6.45
C TYR A 455 26.79 -61.38 -6.49
N PHE A 456 25.92 -62.22 -5.90
CA PHE A 456 24.47 -61.96 -5.80
C PHE A 456 24.09 -61.03 -4.63
N LEU A 457 25.08 -60.63 -3.82
CA LEU A 457 24.88 -59.76 -2.66
C LEU A 457 25.44 -58.36 -2.90
N SER A 458 24.76 -57.35 -2.37
CA SER A 458 25.30 -55.99 -2.35
C SER A 458 26.54 -55.90 -1.45
N ASN A 459 27.31 -54.82 -1.56
CA ASN A 459 28.48 -54.61 -0.69
C ASN A 459 28.07 -54.55 0.79
N GLU A 460 26.93 -53.93 1.11
CA GLU A 460 26.40 -53.85 2.48
C GLU A 460 26.04 -55.24 3.02
N GLU A 461 25.30 -56.04 2.26
CA GLU A 461 24.90 -57.39 2.67
C GLU A 461 26.10 -58.32 2.86
N LEU A 462 27.09 -58.20 1.98
CA LEU A 462 28.32 -58.97 2.10
C LEU A 462 29.11 -58.55 3.35
N LEU A 463 29.16 -57.25 3.65
CA LEU A 463 29.80 -56.76 4.87
C LEU A 463 29.06 -57.21 6.13
N GLU A 464 27.73 -57.27 6.14
CA GLU A 464 26.95 -57.79 7.27
C GLU A 464 27.30 -59.25 7.59
N ILE A 465 27.44 -60.09 6.56
CA ILE A 465 27.89 -61.48 6.72
C ILE A 465 29.33 -61.55 7.24
N LEU A 466 30.23 -60.76 6.65
CA LEU A 466 31.66 -60.75 7.01
C LEU A 466 31.92 -60.11 8.38
N ALA A 467 31.03 -59.26 8.88
CA ALA A 467 31.09 -58.66 10.20
C ALA A 467 30.74 -59.66 11.32
N GLN A 468 30.02 -60.74 10.99
CA GLN A 468 29.51 -61.73 11.94
C GLN A 468 30.04 -63.14 11.66
N THR A 469 31.34 -63.28 11.39
CA THR A 469 31.93 -64.58 11.00
C THR A 469 31.75 -65.69 12.05
N ARG A 470 31.44 -65.34 13.30
CA ARG A 470 31.22 -66.28 14.41
C ARG A 470 29.75 -66.66 14.62
N ASN A 471 28.81 -65.96 13.99
CA ASN A 471 27.38 -66.21 14.12
C ASN A 471 26.84 -66.84 12.83
N PRO A 472 26.68 -68.17 12.77
CA PRO A 472 26.19 -68.83 11.56
C PRO A 472 24.76 -68.44 11.19
N HIS A 473 23.95 -67.94 12.15
CA HIS A 473 22.61 -67.44 11.85
C HIS A 473 22.61 -66.13 11.04
N ALA A 474 23.70 -65.38 11.04
CA ALA A 474 23.81 -64.10 10.33
C ALA A 474 23.72 -64.26 8.81
N VAL A 475 24.07 -65.43 8.26
CA VAL A 475 23.96 -65.70 6.82
C VAL A 475 22.52 -65.97 6.39
N GLN A 476 21.64 -66.35 7.32
CA GLN A 476 20.29 -66.84 7.06
C GLN A 476 19.42 -65.91 6.21
N PRO A 477 19.41 -64.58 6.42
CA PRO A 477 18.62 -63.64 5.62
C PRO A 477 19.10 -63.51 4.17
N HIS A 478 20.38 -63.81 3.91
CA HIS A 478 21.01 -63.61 2.60
C HIS A 478 21.03 -64.89 1.74
N LEU A 479 20.71 -66.05 2.33
CA LEU A 479 20.79 -67.35 1.63
C LEU A 479 19.87 -67.45 0.42
N MET A 480 18.66 -66.89 0.48
CA MET A 480 17.73 -66.88 -0.65
C MET A 480 18.26 -66.14 -1.89
N LYS A 481 19.21 -65.20 -1.68
CA LYS A 481 19.87 -64.48 -2.77
C LYS A 481 21.05 -65.28 -3.34
N CYS A 482 21.75 -66.02 -2.50
CA CYS A 482 22.92 -66.80 -2.88
C CYS A 482 22.57 -68.14 -3.55
N PHE A 483 21.43 -68.75 -3.22
CA PHE A 483 21.06 -70.09 -3.64
C PHE A 483 19.60 -70.18 -4.09
N ASP A 484 19.39 -70.83 -5.23
CA ASP A 484 18.06 -71.13 -5.73
C ASP A 484 17.40 -72.26 -4.93
N ALA A 485 16.08 -72.20 -4.79
CA ALA A 485 15.25 -73.16 -4.06
C ALA A 485 15.59 -73.41 -2.57
N ILE A 486 16.36 -72.53 -1.91
CA ILE A 486 16.65 -72.61 -0.47
C ILE A 486 16.05 -71.40 0.26
N ALA A 487 15.00 -71.62 1.06
CA ALA A 487 14.35 -70.58 1.84
C ALA A 487 14.97 -70.40 3.25
N ARG A 488 15.22 -71.50 3.96
CA ARG A 488 15.78 -71.45 5.32
C ARG A 488 16.61 -72.71 5.63
N LEU A 489 17.63 -72.57 6.49
CA LEU A 489 18.37 -73.70 7.05
C LEU A 489 18.00 -73.88 8.52
N GLN A 490 17.95 -75.13 8.98
CA GLN A 490 17.84 -75.46 10.39
C GLN A 490 19.25 -75.73 10.92
N PHE A 491 19.67 -74.93 11.90
CA PHE A 491 20.94 -75.15 12.59
C PHE A 491 20.72 -76.17 13.71
N GLY A 492 21.59 -77.17 13.83
CA GLY A 492 21.53 -78.13 14.93
C GLY A 492 21.93 -77.47 16.24
N GLU A 493 21.17 -77.69 17.30
CA GLU A 493 21.56 -77.30 18.65
C GLU A 493 22.67 -78.24 19.13
N VAL A 494 23.87 -77.70 19.37
CA VAL A 494 24.90 -78.44 20.09
C VAL A 494 24.65 -78.20 21.57
N ASP A 495 23.91 -79.11 22.19
CA ASP A 495 23.90 -79.25 23.65
C ASP A 495 25.31 -79.67 24.10
N GLY A 496 26.08 -78.71 24.63
CA GLY A 496 27.20 -78.94 25.54
C GLY A 496 28.40 -79.81 25.08
N ALA A 497 29.58 -79.17 25.09
CA ALA A 497 30.93 -79.78 25.12
C ALA A 497 31.48 -80.37 23.80
N LEU A 498 32.35 -79.60 23.12
CA LEU A 498 33.81 -79.63 23.31
C LEU A 498 34.46 -78.43 22.60
#